data_AF-A0A2E9WZ12-F1
#
_entry.id   AF-A0A2E9WZ12-F1
#
_cell.length_a   1.000
_cell.length_b   1.000
_cell.length_c   1.000
_cell.angle_alpha   90.00
_cell.angle_beta   90.00
_cell.angle_gamma   90.00
#
_symmetry.space_group_name_H-M   'P 1'
#
loop_
_entity.id
_entity.type
_entity.pdbx_description
1 polymer ?
#
loop_
_entity_poly.entity_id
_entity_poly.type
_entity_poly.pdbx_seq_one_letter_code
_entity_poly.pdbx_strand_id
1 'polypeptide(L)'
;MTEETSENVDQAEVPGEVPVEAPEAPDEVPEDAPVSTKEPVAPEVDGTRLRRKIRTGVVVSAQNDKTVTVLVERQFAHPLYTKQVKKTKKYRAHDETNEYQTGDVVRIIETRPLSKTKRWRVIELLERSE
;
A
#
# COMPACT_ATOMS: atom_id res chain seq x y z
N MET A 1 -64.62 13.34 30.55
CA MET A 1 -64.92 12.86 31.91
C MET A 1 -64.31 11.48 32.02
N THR A 2 -63.18 11.22 32.67
CA THR A 2 -62.32 11.99 33.59
C THR A 2 -60.99 11.21 33.73
N GLU A 3 -59.86 11.93 33.62
CA GLU A 3 -58.57 11.88 34.36
C GLU A 3 -57.91 10.49 34.61
N GLU A 4 -56.72 10.19 34.07
CA GLU A 4 -55.34 10.60 34.46
C GLU A 4 -54.92 10.25 35.90
N THR A 5 -53.79 9.52 36.04
CA THR A 5 -52.72 9.55 37.08
C THR A 5 -51.76 8.39 36.77
N SER A 6 -50.64 8.63 36.06
CA SER A 6 -49.24 8.81 36.56
C SER A 6 -48.60 7.51 37.13
N GLU A 7 -47.31 7.22 37.10
CA GLU A 7 -46.08 7.96 36.83
C GLU A 7 -44.98 6.89 36.66
N ASN A 8 -44.08 6.99 35.68
CA ASN A 8 -42.85 6.17 35.69
C ASN A 8 -41.66 7.13 35.74
N VAL A 9 -40.94 7.07 36.85
CA VAL A 9 -39.88 8.00 37.26
C VAL A 9 -38.55 7.59 36.61
N ASP A 10 -37.99 8.53 35.87
CA ASP A 10 -36.62 8.55 35.37
C ASP A 10 -35.65 8.97 36.50
N GLN A 11 -34.37 8.61 36.34
CA GLN A 11 -33.19 9.05 37.10
C GLN A 11 -32.98 8.55 38.55
N ALA A 12 -32.00 7.64 38.68
CA ALA A 12 -31.01 7.72 39.74
C ALA A 12 -29.63 7.89 39.10
N GLU A 13 -29.19 9.15 39.10
CA GLU A 13 -27.84 9.62 38.84
C GLU A 13 -26.88 9.03 39.89
N VAL A 14 -25.73 8.50 39.45
CA VAL A 14 -24.64 8.12 40.36
C VAL A 14 -23.68 9.31 40.46
N PRO A 15 -23.55 9.96 41.61
CA PRO A 15 -22.59 11.05 41.80
C PRO A 15 -21.22 10.49 42.22
N GLY A 16 -20.15 11.19 41.84
CA GLY A 16 -18.88 11.12 42.57
C GLY A 16 -17.65 10.89 41.72
N GLU A 17 -17.23 11.96 41.07
CA GLU A 17 -15.89 12.20 40.55
C GLU A 17 -14.80 11.87 41.59
N VAL A 18 -13.76 11.16 41.16
CA VAL A 18 -12.48 11.14 41.88
C VAL A 18 -11.41 11.66 40.93
N PRO A 19 -10.91 12.89 41.09
CA PRO A 19 -9.71 13.34 40.43
C PRO A 19 -8.54 12.89 41.28
N VAL A 20 -7.74 11.95 40.78
CA VAL A 20 -6.45 11.62 41.39
C VAL A 20 -5.36 12.06 40.44
N GLU A 21 -5.17 13.38 40.40
CA GLU A 21 -3.89 13.97 40.06
C GLU A 21 -3.02 13.79 41.31
N ALA A 22 -2.07 12.86 41.21
CA ALA A 22 -1.01 12.69 42.20
C ALA A 22 0.33 13.10 41.56
N PRO A 23 1.20 13.78 42.33
CA PRO A 23 2.14 14.77 41.83
C PRO A 23 3.40 14.20 41.17
N GLU A 24 3.85 14.89 40.13
CA GLU A 24 5.27 14.97 39.77
C GLU A 24 6.04 15.58 40.95
N ALA A 25 6.95 14.80 41.53
CA ALA A 25 8.17 15.32 42.12
C ALA A 25 9.33 14.37 41.77
N PRO A 26 10.49 14.94 41.41
CA PRO A 26 11.62 14.23 40.82
C PRO A 26 12.53 13.66 41.91
N ASP A 27 12.96 12.42 41.76
CA ASP A 27 14.15 11.91 42.45
C ASP A 27 15.11 11.35 41.39
N GLU A 28 16.20 12.11 41.23
CA GLU A 28 17.39 11.78 40.46
C GLU A 28 17.92 10.39 40.86
N VAL A 29 17.79 9.42 39.96
CA VAL A 29 18.65 8.26 39.98
C VAL A 29 19.94 8.63 39.23
N PRO A 30 21.12 8.48 39.85
CA PRO A 30 22.39 9.02 39.37
C PRO A 30 22.79 8.49 37.99
N GLU A 31 23.21 9.43 37.14
CA GLU A 31 24.00 9.21 35.93
C GLU A 31 25.33 8.54 36.29
N ASP A 32 25.44 7.21 36.14
CA ASP A 32 26.71 6.57 35.77
C ASP A 32 26.52 5.06 35.51
N ALA A 33 26.04 4.76 34.31
CA ALA A 33 26.40 3.55 33.61
C ALA A 33 26.53 3.90 32.13
N PRO A 34 27.71 3.77 31.50
CA PRO A 34 27.79 3.85 30.04
C PRO A 34 27.18 2.55 29.48
N VAL A 35 25.86 2.46 29.47
CA VAL A 35 25.16 1.53 28.60
C VAL A 35 25.39 2.07 27.20
N SER A 36 26.42 1.53 26.55
CA SER A 36 26.65 1.60 25.12
C SER A 36 25.30 1.37 24.44
N THR A 37 24.64 2.47 24.05
CA THR A 37 23.52 2.46 23.13
C THR A 37 24.04 1.72 21.92
N LYS A 38 23.66 0.45 21.80
CA LYS A 38 23.86 -0.29 20.57
C LYS A 38 22.96 0.42 19.57
N GLU A 39 23.55 1.36 18.84
CA GLU A 39 22.98 1.93 17.64
C GLU A 39 22.23 0.81 16.90
N PRO A 40 21.04 1.06 16.37
CA PRO A 40 20.44 0.12 15.45
C PRO A 40 21.44 -0.03 14.31
N VAL A 41 22.19 -1.13 14.32
CA VAL A 41 23.10 -1.52 13.26
C VAL A 41 22.26 -1.53 12.01
N ALA A 42 22.42 -0.50 11.19
CA ALA A 42 21.81 -0.41 9.88
C ALA A 42 22.09 -1.75 9.20
N PRO A 43 21.10 -2.45 8.63
CA PRO A 43 21.43 -3.62 7.84
C PRO A 43 22.29 -3.10 6.69
N GLU A 44 23.60 -3.36 6.75
CA GLU A 44 24.50 -3.19 5.62
C GLU A 44 23.99 -4.15 4.54
N VAL A 45 23.13 -3.62 3.67
CA VAL A 45 22.53 -4.40 2.59
C VAL A 45 23.60 -4.62 1.54
N ASP A 46 24.24 -5.79 1.61
CA ASP A 46 25.16 -6.31 0.61
C ASP A 46 24.58 -6.12 -0.81
N GLY A 47 25.17 -5.18 -1.53
CA GLY A 47 24.64 -4.54 -2.73
C GLY A 47 24.73 -5.36 -4.01
N THR A 48 24.38 -6.65 -4.00
CA THR A 48 24.38 -7.49 -5.22
C THR A 48 23.02 -8.14 -5.51
N ARG A 49 21.91 -7.44 -5.24
CA ARG A 49 20.59 -7.91 -5.69
C ARG A 49 20.40 -7.60 -7.18
N LEU A 50 20.17 -8.62 -8.01
CA LEU A 50 19.83 -8.45 -9.43
C LEU A 50 18.64 -7.49 -9.58
N ARG A 51 18.84 -6.40 -10.34
CA ARG A 51 17.80 -5.42 -10.64
C ARG A 51 16.72 -6.05 -11.52
N ARG A 52 15.48 -6.12 -11.03
CA ARG A 52 14.32 -6.59 -11.79
C ARG A 52 13.87 -5.53 -12.80
N LYS A 53 13.35 -5.95 -13.95
CA LYS A 53 12.89 -5.01 -14.99
C LYS A 53 11.56 -4.36 -14.58
N ILE A 54 11.46 -3.06 -14.81
CA ILE A 54 10.27 -2.25 -14.58
C ILE A 54 9.73 -1.80 -15.94
N ARG A 55 8.41 -1.79 -16.11
CA ARG A 55 7.72 -1.31 -17.31
C ARG A 55 6.51 -0.48 -16.90
N THR A 56 6.12 0.45 -17.74
CA THR A 56 4.89 1.24 -17.59
C THR A 56 3.95 0.91 -18.75
N GLY A 57 2.66 0.86 -18.49
CA GLY A 57 1.66 0.59 -19.50
C GLY A 57 0.25 0.88 -19.04
N VAL A 58 -0.70 0.72 -19.96
CA VAL A 58 -2.13 0.99 -19.73
C VAL A 58 -2.85 -0.31 -19.42
N VAL A 59 -3.79 -0.28 -18.49
CA VAL A 59 -4.67 -1.42 -18.20
C VAL A 59 -5.72 -1.57 -19.31
N VAL A 60 -5.72 -2.73 -19.97
CA VAL A 60 -6.68 -3.06 -21.03
C VAL A 60 -7.84 -3.92 -20.52
N SER A 61 -7.60 -4.75 -19.51
CA SER A 61 -8.69 -5.51 -18.89
C SER A 61 -8.41 -5.87 -17.43
N ALA A 62 -9.42 -5.64 -16.60
CA ALA A 62 -9.46 -6.01 -15.18
C ALA A 62 -10.52 -7.10 -14.88
N GLN A 63 -10.93 -7.89 -15.89
CA GLN A 63 -12.00 -8.90 -15.75
C GLN A 63 -11.62 -10.13 -14.90
N ASN A 64 -10.35 -10.34 -14.60
CA ASN A 64 -9.89 -11.55 -13.93
C ASN A 64 -9.56 -11.24 -12.46
N ASP A 65 -9.91 -12.14 -11.55
CA ASP A 65 -9.58 -11.96 -10.15
C ASP A 65 -8.07 -11.86 -9.92
N LYS A 66 -7.68 -10.87 -9.10
CA LYS A 66 -6.31 -10.64 -8.64
C LYS A 66 -5.31 -10.48 -9.79
N THR A 67 -5.81 -10.11 -10.98
CA THR A 67 -5.04 -10.13 -12.23
C THR A 67 -5.49 -9.06 -13.19
N VAL A 68 -4.53 -8.21 -13.57
CA VAL A 68 -4.76 -7.13 -14.53
C VAL A 68 -3.98 -7.39 -15.81
N THR A 69 -4.60 -7.15 -16.96
CA THR A 69 -3.92 -7.21 -18.26
C THR A 69 -3.43 -5.82 -18.64
N VAL A 70 -2.11 -5.66 -18.67
CA VAL A 70 -1.43 -4.39 -18.97
C VAL A 70 -0.85 -4.43 -20.37
N LEU A 71 -1.12 -3.41 -21.18
CA LEU A 71 -0.51 -3.20 -22.49
C LEU A 71 0.68 -2.25 -22.34
N VAL A 72 1.87 -2.77 -22.65
CA VAL A 72 3.10 -1.99 -22.66
C VAL A 72 3.49 -1.74 -24.10
N GLU A 73 3.69 -0.47 -24.42
CA GLU A 73 4.23 -0.03 -25.70
C GLU A 73 5.74 0.11 -25.61
N ARG A 74 6.45 -0.32 -26.65
CA ARG A 74 7.86 0.03 -26.85
C ARG A 74 8.08 0.54 -28.26
N GLN A 75 8.91 1.56 -28.39
CA GLN A 75 9.38 2.04 -29.68
C GLN A 75 10.77 1.44 -29.95
N PHE A 76 10.98 0.96 -31.16
CA PHE A 76 12.29 0.47 -31.59
C PHE A 76 12.53 0.90 -33.04
N ALA A 77 13.79 1.15 -33.39
CA ALA A 77 14.17 1.41 -34.77
C ALA A 77 14.21 0.08 -35.55
N HIS A 78 13.62 0.06 -36.75
CA HIS A 78 13.77 -1.10 -37.64
C HIS A 78 15.26 -1.26 -38.01
N PRO A 79 15.87 -2.45 -37.89
CA PRO A 79 17.32 -2.62 -38.01
C PRO A 79 17.89 -2.21 -39.38
N LEU A 80 17.13 -2.38 -40.46
CA LEU A 80 17.58 -2.02 -41.82
C LEU A 80 17.24 -0.60 -42.26
N TYR A 81 16.12 -0.05 -41.77
CA TYR A 81 15.55 1.19 -42.31
C TYR A 81 15.55 2.34 -41.30
N THR A 82 15.91 2.08 -40.05
CA THR A 82 15.94 3.01 -38.91
C THR A 82 14.60 3.72 -38.61
N LYS A 83 13.53 3.44 -39.36
CA LYS A 83 12.17 3.91 -39.08
C LYS A 83 11.75 3.47 -37.68
N GLN A 84 11.26 4.42 -36.88
CA GLN A 84 10.72 4.13 -35.55
C GLN A 84 9.39 3.39 -35.68
N VAL A 85 9.32 2.18 -35.12
CA VAL A 85 8.15 1.31 -35.13
C VAL A 85 7.68 1.06 -33.70
N LYS A 86 6.37 1.19 -33.47
CA LYS A 86 5.72 0.86 -32.19
C LYS A 86 5.42 -0.64 -32.13
N LYS A 87 5.79 -1.31 -31.05
CA LYS A 87 5.41 -2.70 -30.75
C LYS A 87 4.77 -2.79 -29.39
N THR A 88 3.59 -3.38 -29.34
CA THR A 88 2.81 -3.57 -28.12
C THR A 88 2.94 -5.00 -27.62
N LYS A 89 2.94 -5.19 -26.30
CA LYS A 89 2.88 -6.51 -25.67
C LYS A 89 1.98 -6.46 -24.43
N LYS A 90 1.10 -7.46 -24.31
CA LYS A 90 0.22 -7.63 -23.15
C LYS A 90 0.94 -8.44 -22.06
N TYR A 91 0.84 -7.98 -20.82
CA TYR A 91 1.40 -8.60 -19.63
C TYR A 91 0.30 -8.89 -18.62
N ARG A 92 0.38 -10.04 -17.94
CA ARG A 92 -0.52 -10.35 -16.83
C ARG A 92 0.17 -9.99 -15.53
N ALA A 93 -0.31 -8.91 -14.91
CA ALA A 93 0.15 -8.40 -13.64
C ALA A 93 -0.71 -8.94 -12.50
N HIS A 94 -0.09 -9.24 -11.38
CA HIS A 94 -0.79 -9.56 -10.14
C HIS A 94 -1.04 -8.29 -9.34
N ASP A 95 -2.28 -8.20 -8.88
CA ASP A 95 -2.77 -7.26 -7.89
C ASP A 95 -3.53 -8.08 -6.84
N GLU A 96 -3.48 -7.69 -5.57
CA GLU A 96 -4.15 -8.40 -4.48
C GLU A 96 -5.51 -7.80 -4.15
N THR A 97 -5.64 -6.48 -4.30
CA THR A 97 -6.82 -5.71 -3.85
C THR A 97 -7.82 -5.41 -4.96
N ASN A 98 -7.49 -5.73 -6.23
CA ASN A 98 -8.33 -5.46 -7.42
C ASN A 98 -8.70 -3.97 -7.56
N GLU A 99 -7.77 -3.08 -7.21
CA GLU A 99 -8.03 -1.64 -7.17
C GLU A 99 -7.97 -0.98 -8.56
N TYR A 100 -7.29 -1.61 -9.52
CA TYR A 100 -7.02 -1.03 -10.83
C TYR A 100 -8.17 -1.27 -11.81
N GLN A 101 -8.60 -0.19 -12.46
CA GLN A 101 -9.65 -0.19 -13.45
C GLN A 101 -9.08 -0.20 -14.87
N THR A 102 -9.97 -0.32 -15.87
CA THR A 102 -9.57 -0.32 -17.27
C THR A 102 -9.32 1.11 -17.72
N GLY A 103 -8.16 1.38 -18.31
CA GLY A 103 -7.73 2.73 -18.70
C GLY A 103 -6.62 3.31 -17.82
N ASP A 104 -6.40 2.77 -16.62
CA ASP A 104 -5.36 3.23 -15.70
C ASP A 104 -3.94 3.06 -16.26
N VAL A 105 -3.07 4.03 -15.97
CA VAL A 105 -1.64 3.93 -16.28
C VAL A 105 -0.92 3.38 -15.05
N VAL A 106 -0.29 2.21 -15.21
CA VAL A 106 0.31 1.47 -14.10
C VAL A 106 1.77 1.15 -14.35
N ARG A 107 2.56 1.14 -13.27
CA ARG A 107 3.94 0.69 -13.25
C ARG A 107 4.02 -0.75 -12.75
N ILE A 108 4.60 -1.63 -13.57
CA ILE A 108 4.73 -3.07 -13.30
C ILE A 108 6.20 -3.50 -13.19
N ILE A 109 6.46 -4.52 -12.36
CA ILE A 109 7.79 -5.13 -12.18
C ILE A 109 7.75 -6.63 -12.38
N GLU A 110 8.84 -7.17 -12.93
CA GLU A 110 9.03 -8.62 -13.01
C GLU A 110 9.09 -9.24 -11.60
N THR A 111 8.48 -10.40 -11.44
CA THR A 111 8.48 -11.17 -10.21
C THR A 111 8.63 -12.66 -10.53
N ARG A 112 8.71 -13.49 -9.49
CA ARG A 112 8.68 -14.95 -9.64
C ARG A 112 7.38 -15.39 -10.36
N PRO A 113 7.36 -16.54 -11.03
CA PRO A 113 6.12 -17.12 -11.53
C PRO A 113 5.06 -17.24 -10.43
N LEU A 114 3.90 -16.61 -10.66
CA LEU A 114 2.72 -16.77 -9.79
C LEU A 114 1.69 -17.76 -10.39
N SER A 115 1.74 -17.97 -11.70
CA SER A 115 0.85 -18.88 -12.44
C SER A 115 1.53 -19.32 -13.75
N LYS A 116 0.81 -19.80 -14.77
CA LYS A 116 1.38 -20.11 -16.09
C LYS A 116 1.90 -18.87 -16.82
N THR A 117 1.12 -17.78 -16.80
CA THR A 117 1.43 -16.55 -17.56
C THR A 117 1.72 -15.33 -16.69
N LYS A 118 1.30 -15.33 -15.41
CA LYS A 118 1.50 -14.22 -14.47
C LYS A 118 2.95 -14.18 -13.99
N ARG A 119 3.71 -13.17 -14.43
CA ARG A 119 5.14 -12.95 -14.13
C ARG A 119 5.44 -11.51 -13.67
N TRP A 120 4.39 -10.70 -13.54
CA TRP A 120 4.48 -9.28 -13.25
C TRP A 120 3.63 -8.98 -12.02
N ARG A 121 4.01 -7.98 -11.23
CA ARG A 121 3.17 -7.39 -10.18
C ARG A 121 3.04 -5.89 -10.42
N VAL A 122 1.92 -5.31 -10.02
CA VAL A 122 1.75 -3.86 -10.03
C VAL A 122 2.50 -3.27 -8.82
N ILE A 123 3.15 -2.12 -9.00
CA ILE A 123 3.80 -1.37 -7.92
C ILE A 123 3.02 -0.10 -7.60
N GLU A 124 2.65 0.64 -8.63
CA GLU A 124 2.18 2.01 -8.50
C GLU A 124 1.17 2.33 -9.60
N LEU A 125 0.11 3.03 -9.20
CA LEU A 125 -0.82 3.73 -10.08
C LEU A 125 -0.20 5.10 -10.41
N LEU A 126 0.03 5.38 -11.69
CA LEU A 126 0.57 6.68 -12.13
C LEU A 126 -0.54 7.66 -12.46
N GLU A 127 -1.55 7.21 -13.22
CA GLU A 127 -2.70 8.02 -13.63
C GLU A 127 -3.96 7.16 -13.57
N ARG A 128 -5.03 7.72 -12.99
CA ARG A 128 -6.36 7.09 -12.95
C ARG A 128 -7.14 7.53 -14.18
N SER A 129 -7.82 6.59 -14.84
CA SER A 129 -8.74 6.94 -15.93
C SER A 129 -9.95 7.69 -15.40
N GLU A 130 -10.32 8.79 -16.07
CA GLU A 130 -11.56 9.56 -15.86
C GLU A 130 -12.74 8.94 -16.61
#